data_AF-A0A954EWP4-F1
#
_entry.id   AF-A0A954EWP4-F1
#
_cell.length_a   1.000
_cell.length_b   1.000
_cell.length_c   1.000
_cell.angle_alpha   90.00
_cell.angle_beta   90.00
_cell.angle_gamma   90.00
#
_symmetry.space_group_name_H-M   'P 1'
#
loop_
_entity.id
_entity.type
_entity.pdbx_description
1 polymer ?
#
loop_
_entity_poly.entity_id
_entity_poly.type
_entity_poly.pdbx_seq_one_letter_code
_entity_poly.pdbx_strand_id
1 'polypeptide(L)'
;GQFALANRAILLPLMVISQAVTHVYVCEASRMIREKNRALPNLVQSTAWQLALVGGGLSLSAALLGPLLFTTIFGQKWAVAGTIVPLLAVSGFAQFVGGPLNQILVLTREEGRKFGMNLLGVICIALVFWVTSQARMSGMHATACYAATVLFVQSLYVSQSFRVAKQQVKKWEDETARNNGAPVSRSLAA
;
A
#
# COMPACT_ATOMS: atom_id res chain seq x y z
N GLY A 1 1.98 7.11 -24.88
CA GLY A 1 0.66 7.79 -24.93
C GLY A 1 -0.42 7.01 -24.17
N GLN A 2 -0.83 5.85 -24.70
CA GLN A 2 -1.97 5.04 -24.20
C GLN A 2 -1.84 4.62 -22.74
N PHE A 3 -0.73 3.97 -22.37
CA PHE A 3 -0.47 3.53 -21.00
C PHE A 3 -0.48 4.70 -20.00
N ALA A 4 0.20 5.80 -20.34
CA ALA A 4 0.29 6.96 -19.45
C ALA A 4 -1.09 7.58 -19.18
N LEU A 5 -1.98 7.64 -20.18
CA LEU A 5 -3.34 8.12 -19.99
C LEU A 5 -4.14 7.15 -19.10
N ALA A 6 -4.14 5.85 -19.42
CA ALA A 6 -4.84 4.84 -18.64
C ALA A 6 -4.38 4.85 -17.17
N ASN A 7 -3.07 4.89 -16.95
CA ASN A 7 -2.47 4.92 -15.63
C ASN A 7 -2.87 6.17 -14.84
N ARG A 8 -2.86 7.36 -15.47
CA ARG A 8 -3.29 8.61 -14.80
C ARG A 8 -4.78 8.62 -14.50
N ALA A 9 -5.61 8.18 -15.44
CA ALA A 9 -7.06 8.15 -15.26
C ALA A 9 -7.49 7.30 -14.06
N ILE A 10 -6.76 6.21 -13.79
CA ILE A 10 -7.01 5.31 -12.65
C ILE A 10 -6.36 5.85 -11.38
N LEU A 11 -5.09 6.24 -11.43
CA LEU A 11 -4.34 6.58 -10.22
C LEU A 11 -4.72 7.93 -9.62
N LEU A 12 -5.03 8.94 -10.42
CA LEU A 12 -5.36 10.28 -9.89
C LEU A 12 -6.50 10.27 -8.86
N PRO A 13 -7.70 9.72 -9.15
CA PRO A 13 -8.78 9.70 -8.18
C PRO A 13 -8.44 8.85 -6.95
N LEU A 14 -7.77 7.70 -7.14
CA LEU A 14 -7.32 6.85 -6.04
C LEU A 14 -6.35 7.60 -5.12
N MET A 15 -5.39 8.34 -5.69
CA MET A 15 -4.39 9.08 -4.90
C MET A 15 -5.04 10.14 -4.04
N VAL A 16 -6.00 10.92 -4.57
CA VAL A 16 -6.68 11.97 -3.79
C VAL A 16 -7.35 11.38 -2.54
N ILE A 17 -8.10 10.29 -2.69
CA ILE A 17 -8.77 9.63 -1.57
C ILE A 17 -7.73 9.02 -0.61
N SER A 18 -6.69 8.39 -1.14
CA SER A 18 -5.64 7.73 -0.35
C SER A 18 -4.88 8.74 0.52
N GLN A 19 -4.58 9.92 -0.01
CA GLN A 19 -3.90 10.99 0.75
C GLN A 19 -4.77 11.47 1.92
N ALA A 20 -6.06 11.71 1.70
CA ALA A 20 -6.98 12.12 2.76
C ALA A 20 -7.02 11.09 3.91
N VAL A 21 -7.12 9.80 3.58
CA VAL A 21 -7.06 8.72 4.59
C VAL A 21 -5.71 8.66 5.28
N THR A 22 -4.62 8.86 4.53
CA THR A 22 -3.24 8.86 5.09
C THR A 22 -3.07 9.90 6.18
N HIS A 23 -3.57 11.12 5.98
CA HIS A 23 -3.44 12.18 6.99
C HIS A 23 -4.11 11.79 8.31
N VAL A 24 -5.36 11.32 8.27
CA VAL A 24 -6.10 10.89 9.46
C VAL A 24 -5.42 9.69 10.11
N TYR A 25 -5.04 8.70 9.31
CA TYR A 25 -4.34 7.50 9.79
C TYR A 25 -3.04 7.85 10.51
N VAL A 26 -2.22 8.74 9.95
CA VAL A 26 -0.94 9.14 10.55
C VAL A 26 -1.16 9.90 11.87
N CYS A 27 -2.13 10.81 11.93
CA CYS A 27 -2.48 11.50 13.18
C CYS A 27 -2.88 10.53 14.28
N GLU A 28 -3.81 9.61 13.98
CA GLU A 28 -4.31 8.61 14.92
C GLU A 28 -3.24 7.62 15.35
N ALA A 29 -2.48 7.06 14.40
CA ALA A 29 -1.40 6.13 14.68
C ALA A 29 -0.30 6.79 15.55
N SER A 30 0.06 8.04 15.25
CA SER A 30 1.05 8.78 16.04
C SER A 30 0.58 9.01 17.48
N ARG A 31 -0.71 9.33 17.68
CA ARG A 31 -1.30 9.45 19.03
C ARG A 31 -1.22 8.12 19.77
N MET A 32 -1.69 7.04 19.17
CA MET A 32 -1.67 5.70 19.78
C MET A 32 -0.25 5.22 20.09
N ILE A 33 0.75 5.55 19.26
CA ILE A 33 2.15 5.23 19.51
C ILE A 33 2.69 5.96 20.73
N ARG A 34 2.39 7.26 20.88
CA ARG A 34 2.82 8.05 22.05
C ARG A 34 2.17 7.56 23.34
N GLU A 35 0.91 7.19 23.28
CA GLU A 35 0.12 6.71 24.42
C GLU A 35 0.34 5.22 24.73
N LYS A 36 1.18 4.52 23.96
CA LYS A 36 1.38 3.06 24.03
C LYS A 36 0.05 2.27 23.98
N ASN A 37 -0.89 2.76 23.16
CA ASN A 37 -2.23 2.22 23.08
C ASN A 37 -2.24 0.89 22.30
N ARG A 38 -2.60 -0.20 22.98
CA ARG A 38 -2.63 -1.56 22.43
C ARG A 38 -3.62 -1.77 21.27
N ALA A 39 -4.51 -0.82 21.03
CA ALA A 39 -5.45 -0.84 19.90
C ALA A 39 -4.81 -0.48 18.54
N LEU A 40 -3.51 -0.15 18.49
CA LEU A 40 -2.80 0.20 17.25
C LEU A 40 -3.01 -0.81 16.09
N PRO A 41 -2.96 -2.15 16.29
CA PRO A 41 -3.23 -3.11 15.21
C PRO A 41 -4.67 -3.05 14.70
N ASN A 42 -5.64 -2.71 15.56
CA ASN A 42 -7.04 -2.56 15.18
C ASN A 42 -7.24 -1.31 14.31
N LEU A 43 -6.49 -0.23 14.56
CA LEU A 43 -6.47 0.94 13.68
C LEU A 43 -5.94 0.57 12.28
N VAL A 44 -4.83 -0.17 12.21
CA VAL A 44 -4.27 -0.65 10.94
C VAL A 44 -5.28 -1.53 10.19
N GLN A 45 -5.95 -2.43 10.91
CA GLN A 45 -6.95 -3.34 10.34
C GLN A 45 -8.21 -2.62 9.84
N SER A 46 -8.77 -1.72 10.63
CA SER A 46 -9.95 -0.94 10.25
C SER A 46 -9.66 -0.04 9.04
N THR A 47 -8.50 0.63 9.04
CA THR A 47 -8.06 1.45 7.90
C THR A 47 -7.88 0.60 6.64
N ALA A 48 -7.25 -0.57 6.76
CA ALA A 48 -7.09 -1.50 5.63
C ALA A 48 -8.45 -1.95 5.07
N TRP A 49 -9.42 -2.28 5.92
CA TRP A 49 -10.76 -2.68 5.47
C TRP A 49 -11.54 -1.54 4.82
N GLN A 50 -11.50 -0.34 5.37
CA GLN A 50 -12.13 0.84 4.78
C GLN A 50 -11.55 1.15 3.40
N LEU A 51 -10.22 1.12 3.27
CA LEU A 51 -9.54 1.26 1.99
C LEU A 51 -9.87 0.12 1.02
N ALA A 52 -9.96 -1.12 1.50
CA ALA A 52 -10.32 -2.26 0.66
C ALA A 52 -11.75 -2.15 0.12
N LEU A 53 -12.70 -1.67 0.93
CA LEU A 53 -14.09 -1.48 0.49
C LEU A 53 -14.22 -0.36 -0.53
N VAL A 54 -13.67 0.83 -0.22
CA VAL A 54 -13.73 1.99 -1.11
C VAL A 54 -12.92 1.74 -2.39
N GLY A 55 -11.69 1.27 -2.24
CA GLY A 55 -10.80 0.96 -3.35
C GLY A 55 -11.30 -0.21 -4.19
N GLY A 56 -11.90 -1.22 -3.56
CA GLY A 56 -12.45 -2.38 -4.27
C GLY A 56 -13.60 -1.98 -5.19
N GLY A 57 -14.54 -1.15 -4.70
CA GLY A 57 -15.62 -0.62 -5.53
C GLY A 57 -15.12 0.26 -6.68
N LEU A 58 -14.18 1.16 -6.40
CA LEU A 58 -13.63 2.06 -7.43
C LEU A 58 -12.80 1.30 -8.48
N SER A 59 -11.98 0.35 -8.07
CA SER A 59 -11.20 -0.46 -9.01
C SER A 59 -12.06 -1.45 -9.79
N LEU A 60 -13.09 -2.03 -9.18
CA LEU A 60 -14.01 -2.92 -9.88
C LEU A 60 -14.82 -2.16 -10.94
N SER A 61 -15.36 -0.99 -10.57
CA SER A 61 -16.07 -0.14 -11.54
C SER A 61 -15.14 0.33 -12.66
N ALA A 62 -13.90 0.72 -12.36
CA ALA A 62 -12.91 1.06 -13.37
C ALA A 62 -12.56 -0.12 -14.29
N ALA A 63 -12.42 -1.34 -13.75
CA ALA A 63 -12.12 -2.54 -14.53
C ALA A 63 -13.26 -2.91 -15.49
N LEU A 64 -14.51 -2.82 -15.05
CA LEU A 64 -15.68 -3.18 -15.87
C LEU A 64 -16.03 -2.09 -16.89
N LEU A 65 -16.02 -0.83 -16.46
CA LEU A 65 -16.44 0.31 -17.30
C LEU A 65 -15.28 0.85 -18.14
N GLY A 66 -14.03 0.59 -17.76
CA GLY A 66 -12.83 1.12 -18.41
C GLY A 66 -12.78 0.94 -19.93
N PRO A 67 -12.94 -0.28 -20.47
CA PRO A 67 -12.91 -0.51 -21.92
C PRO A 67 -13.94 0.32 -22.69
N LEU A 68 -15.14 0.48 -22.12
CA LEU A 68 -16.25 1.21 -22.73
C LEU A 68 -16.08 2.73 -22.57
N LEU A 69 -15.69 3.20 -21.39
CA LEU A 69 -15.47 4.63 -21.12
C LEU A 69 -14.31 5.18 -21.96
N PHE A 70 -13.24 4.41 -22.15
CA PHE A 70 -12.09 4.88 -22.92
C PHE A 70 -12.42 5.07 -24.40
N THR A 71 -13.17 4.14 -24.98
CA THR A 71 -13.57 4.22 -26.39
C THR A 71 -14.66 5.26 -26.64
N THR A 72 -15.57 5.48 -25.68
CA THR A 72 -16.67 6.46 -25.79
C THR A 72 -16.25 7.90 -25.46
N ILE A 73 -15.48 8.12 -24.39
CA ILE A 73 -15.07 9.47 -23.94
C ILE A 73 -13.87 9.99 -24.72
N PHE A 74 -12.82 9.15 -24.87
CA PHE A 74 -11.57 9.58 -25.50
C PHE A 74 -11.52 9.23 -26.99
N GLY A 75 -12.43 8.37 -27.46
CA GLY A 75 -12.56 7.95 -28.85
C GLY A 75 -11.79 6.66 -29.18
N GLN A 76 -12.04 6.11 -30.38
CA GLN A 76 -11.49 4.82 -30.84
C GLN A 76 -9.95 4.74 -30.82
N LYS A 77 -9.26 5.88 -30.93
CA LYS A 77 -7.80 5.95 -30.80
C LYS A 77 -7.30 5.44 -29.46
N TRP A 78 -8.14 5.36 -28.42
CA TRP A 78 -7.78 4.91 -27.07
C TRP A 78 -8.29 3.52 -26.70
N ALA A 79 -8.73 2.73 -27.69
CA ALA A 79 -9.18 1.35 -27.46
C ALA A 79 -8.14 0.51 -26.70
N VAL A 80 -6.85 0.64 -27.06
CA VAL A 80 -5.75 -0.06 -26.37
C VAL A 80 -5.65 0.36 -24.91
N ALA A 81 -5.77 1.65 -24.58
CA ALA A 81 -5.82 2.11 -23.19
C ALA A 81 -6.98 1.47 -22.43
N GLY A 82 -8.16 1.38 -23.04
CA GLY A 82 -9.31 0.68 -22.46
C GLY A 82 -9.02 -0.78 -22.10
N THR A 83 -8.29 -1.52 -22.96
CA THR A 83 -7.97 -2.93 -22.71
C THR A 83 -6.97 -3.18 -21.56
N ILE A 84 -6.11 -2.21 -21.24
CA ILE A 84 -5.14 -2.32 -20.15
C ILE A 84 -5.66 -1.78 -18.81
N VAL A 85 -6.77 -1.03 -18.81
CA VAL A 85 -7.39 -0.47 -17.60
C VAL A 85 -7.69 -1.53 -16.54
N PRO A 86 -8.26 -2.71 -16.85
CA PRO A 86 -8.51 -3.73 -15.84
C PRO A 86 -7.25 -4.17 -15.08
N LEU A 87 -6.12 -4.35 -15.79
CA LEU A 87 -4.84 -4.72 -15.19
C LEU A 87 -4.32 -3.61 -14.26
N LEU A 88 -4.45 -2.36 -14.71
CA LEU A 88 -4.05 -1.19 -13.94
C LEU A 88 -4.98 -0.90 -12.76
N ALA A 89 -6.25 -1.26 -12.85
CA ALA A 89 -7.20 -1.12 -11.75
C ALA A 89 -6.86 -2.06 -10.59
N VAL A 90 -6.40 -3.29 -10.89
CA VAL A 90 -5.93 -4.26 -9.90
C VAL A 90 -4.64 -3.79 -9.22
N SER A 91 -3.65 -3.32 -9.98
CA SER A 91 -2.42 -2.81 -9.39
C SER A 91 -2.62 -1.46 -8.67
N GLY A 92 -3.50 -0.61 -9.20
CA GLY A 92 -3.93 0.64 -8.58
C GLY A 92 -4.65 0.41 -7.25
N PHE A 93 -5.52 -0.60 -7.17
CA PHE A 93 -6.16 -1.03 -5.91
C PHE A 93 -5.13 -1.37 -4.84
N ALA A 94 -4.15 -2.20 -5.20
CA ALA A 94 -3.13 -2.63 -4.26
C ALA A 94 -2.29 -1.44 -3.75
N GLN A 95 -1.94 -0.51 -4.63
CA GLN A 95 -1.25 0.73 -4.27
C GLN A 95 -2.10 1.65 -3.38
N PHE A 96 -3.39 1.75 -3.66
CA PHE A 96 -4.33 2.56 -2.89
C PHE A 96 -4.42 2.10 -1.43
N VAL A 97 -4.50 0.78 -1.21
CA VAL A 97 -4.55 0.17 0.13
C VAL A 97 -3.17 0.22 0.81
N GLY A 98 -2.11 -0.14 0.07
CA GLY A 98 -0.75 -0.19 0.61
C GLY A 98 -0.15 1.17 0.97
N GLY A 99 -0.59 2.23 0.28
CA GLY A 99 -0.07 3.60 0.43
C GLY A 99 -0.14 4.12 1.89
N PRO A 100 -1.35 4.25 2.48
CA PRO A 100 -1.50 4.76 3.84
C PRO A 100 -0.87 3.84 4.88
N LEU A 101 -1.04 2.52 4.70
CA LEU A 101 -0.59 1.52 5.67
C LEU A 101 0.93 1.44 5.80
N ASN A 102 1.67 1.75 4.73
CA ASN A 102 3.14 1.76 4.80
C ASN A 102 3.70 2.84 5.74
N GLN A 103 2.90 3.83 6.13
CA GLN A 103 3.36 4.91 7.01
C GLN A 103 3.64 4.40 8.43
N ILE A 104 3.05 3.29 8.84
CA ILE A 104 3.33 2.72 10.17
C ILE A 104 4.81 2.36 10.32
N LEU A 105 5.46 1.89 9.25
CA LEU A 105 6.89 1.57 9.26
C LEU A 105 7.74 2.82 9.55
N VAL A 106 7.31 4.00 9.05
CA VAL A 106 8.01 5.26 9.33
C VAL A 106 7.74 5.69 10.77
N LEU A 107 6.49 5.61 11.22
CA LEU A 107 6.08 6.04 12.56
C LEU A 107 6.71 5.20 13.68
N THR A 108 6.98 3.92 13.43
CA THR A 108 7.63 3.02 14.39
C THR A 108 9.16 2.96 14.26
N ARG A 109 9.77 3.84 13.46
CA ARG A 109 11.22 3.87 13.17
C ARG A 109 11.77 2.58 12.56
N GLU A 110 11.01 1.99 11.65
CA GLU A 110 11.39 0.81 10.86
C GLU A 110 11.67 1.22 9.40
N GLU A 111 12.23 2.41 9.18
CA GLU A 111 12.54 2.97 7.86
C GLU A 111 13.47 2.08 7.03
N GLY A 112 14.39 1.34 7.67
CA GLY A 112 15.26 0.38 7.00
C GLY A 112 14.46 -0.73 6.31
N ARG A 113 13.38 -1.22 6.93
CA ARG A 113 12.48 -2.22 6.30
C ARG A 113 11.72 -1.62 5.13
N LYS A 114 11.26 -0.36 5.26
CA LYS A 114 10.59 0.36 4.16
C LYS A 114 11.53 0.57 2.98
N PHE A 115 12.79 0.93 3.25
CA PHE A 115 13.82 1.09 2.23
C PHE A 115 14.12 -0.23 1.50
N GLY A 116 14.35 -1.32 2.25
CA GLY A 116 14.61 -2.64 1.67
C GLY A 116 13.46 -3.12 0.78
N MET A 117 12.22 -2.91 1.21
CA MET A 117 11.03 -3.23 0.40
C MET A 117 10.91 -2.37 -0.86
N ASN A 118 11.26 -1.08 -0.78
CA ASN A 118 11.22 -0.19 -1.94
C ASN A 118 12.27 -0.62 -2.96
N LEU A 119 13.48 -0.92 -2.50
CA LEU A 119 14.57 -1.40 -3.33
C LEU A 119 14.20 -2.74 -4.00
N LEU A 120 13.62 -3.67 -3.24
CA LEU A 120 13.10 -4.92 -3.78
C LEU A 120 12.06 -4.68 -4.88
N GLY A 121 11.10 -3.77 -4.64
CA GLY A 121 10.08 -3.41 -5.62
C GLY A 121 10.69 -2.84 -6.91
N VAL A 122 11.65 -1.93 -6.79
CA VAL A 122 12.37 -1.35 -7.94
C VAL A 122 13.12 -2.43 -8.72
N ILE A 123 13.83 -3.32 -8.03
CA ILE A 123 14.57 -4.43 -8.66
C ILE A 123 13.61 -5.37 -9.37
N CYS A 124 12.51 -5.78 -8.74
CA CYS A 124 11.51 -6.64 -9.37
C CYS A 124 10.90 -6.01 -10.62
N ILE A 125 10.55 -4.72 -10.57
CA ILE A 125 10.01 -4.00 -11.72
C ILE A 125 11.06 -3.91 -12.83
N ALA A 126 12.30 -3.54 -12.51
CA ALA A 126 13.39 -3.46 -13.49
C ALA A 126 13.64 -4.81 -14.17
N LEU A 127 13.64 -5.90 -13.40
CA LEU A 127 13.78 -7.27 -13.93
C LEU A 127 12.62 -7.64 -14.86
N VAL A 128 11.38 -7.31 -14.50
CA VAL A 128 10.22 -7.56 -15.37
C VAL A 128 10.34 -6.80 -16.69
N PHE A 129 10.72 -5.52 -16.65
CA PHE A 129 10.94 -4.74 -17.86
C PHE A 129 12.08 -5.30 -18.71
N TRP A 130 13.17 -5.75 -18.08
CA TRP A 130 14.30 -6.34 -18.77
C TRP A 130 13.96 -7.69 -19.43
N VAL A 131 13.26 -8.58 -18.73
CA VAL A 131 12.80 -9.87 -19.28
C VAL A 131 11.81 -9.66 -20.42
N THR A 132 10.85 -8.75 -20.25
CA THR A 132 9.84 -8.47 -21.27
C THR A 132 10.44 -7.79 -22.51
N SER A 133 11.49 -6.97 -22.37
CA SER A 133 12.20 -6.39 -23.51
C SER A 133 12.96 -7.44 -24.33
N GLN A 134 13.57 -8.42 -23.68
CA GLN A 134 14.32 -9.48 -24.37
C GLN A 134 13.39 -10.48 -25.07
N ALA A 135 12.23 -10.77 -24.48
CA ALA A 135 11.30 -11.78 -24.98
C ALA A 135 10.37 -11.30 -26.13
N ARG A 136 10.56 -10.07 -26.67
CA ARG A 136 9.67 -9.45 -27.70
C ARG A 136 8.17 -9.62 -27.40
N MET A 137 7.80 -9.62 -26.12
CA MET A 137 6.42 -9.89 -25.71
C MET A 137 5.50 -8.72 -26.10
N SER A 138 4.25 -9.03 -26.46
CA SER A 138 3.22 -8.00 -26.69
C SER A 138 3.04 -7.14 -25.43
N GLY A 139 2.80 -5.83 -25.61
CA GLY A 139 2.70 -4.86 -24.52
C GLY A 139 1.63 -5.16 -23.46
N MET A 140 0.63 -5.98 -23.80
CA MET A 140 -0.38 -6.46 -22.84
C MET A 140 0.22 -7.40 -21.79
N HIS A 141 1.08 -8.35 -22.20
CA HIS A 141 1.73 -9.27 -21.26
C HIS A 141 2.72 -8.52 -20.35
N ALA A 142 3.46 -7.56 -20.89
CA ALA A 142 4.33 -6.70 -20.09
C ALA A 142 3.55 -5.92 -19.01
N THR A 143 2.38 -5.41 -19.38
CA THR A 143 1.48 -4.71 -18.43
C THR A 143 0.93 -5.66 -17.36
N ALA A 144 0.59 -6.90 -17.74
CA ALA A 144 0.12 -7.91 -16.79
C ALA A 144 1.22 -8.32 -15.80
N CYS A 145 2.46 -8.55 -16.27
CA CYS A 145 3.61 -8.83 -15.41
C CYS A 145 3.88 -7.66 -14.44
N TYR A 146 3.86 -6.42 -14.94
CA TYR A 146 3.98 -5.23 -14.10
C TYR A 146 2.90 -5.18 -13.02
N ALA A 147 1.63 -5.37 -13.40
CA ALA A 147 0.52 -5.35 -12.46
C ALA A 147 0.65 -6.44 -11.37
N ALA A 148 1.07 -7.64 -11.76
CA ALA A 148 1.32 -8.75 -10.84
C ALA A 148 2.46 -8.44 -9.86
N THR A 149 3.57 -7.85 -10.33
CA THR A 149 4.68 -7.44 -9.46
C THR A 149 4.24 -6.38 -8.46
N VAL A 150 3.49 -5.36 -8.91
CA VAL A 150 2.98 -4.32 -8.01
C VAL A 150 2.03 -4.93 -6.98
N LEU A 151 1.11 -5.79 -7.39
CA LEU A 151 0.19 -6.48 -6.49
C LEU A 151 0.95 -7.28 -5.42
N PHE A 152 1.97 -8.03 -5.84
CA PHE A 152 2.81 -8.81 -4.94
C PHE A 152 3.54 -7.92 -3.92
N VAL A 153 4.25 -6.90 -4.39
CA VAL A 153 5.01 -5.98 -3.53
C VAL A 153 4.10 -5.25 -2.54
N GLN A 154 2.93 -4.78 -2.98
CA GLN A 154 1.99 -4.07 -2.12
C GLN A 154 1.34 -5.01 -1.09
N SER A 155 1.05 -6.26 -1.47
CA SER A 155 0.56 -7.27 -0.53
C SER A 155 1.59 -7.57 0.57
N LEU A 156 2.89 -7.59 0.22
CA LEU A 156 3.97 -7.71 1.20
C LEU A 156 4.03 -6.49 2.13
N TYR A 157 3.87 -5.26 1.61
CA TYR A 157 3.82 -4.06 2.44
C TYR A 157 2.67 -4.08 3.44
N VAL A 158 1.47 -4.45 3.00
CA VAL A 158 0.30 -4.59 3.89
C VAL A 158 0.56 -5.65 4.95
N SER A 159 1.11 -6.82 4.58
CA SER A 159 1.47 -7.85 5.56
C SER A 159 2.49 -7.35 6.60
N GLN A 160 3.48 -6.58 6.16
CA GLN A 160 4.48 -6.00 7.06
C GLN A 160 3.90 -4.92 7.98
N SER A 161 2.97 -4.09 7.51
CA SER A 161 2.34 -3.06 8.36
C SER A 161 1.62 -3.68 9.55
N PHE A 162 0.87 -4.77 9.32
CA PHE A 162 0.24 -5.55 10.39
C PHE A 162 1.25 -6.16 11.37
N ARG A 163 2.33 -6.74 10.83
CA ARG A 163 3.40 -7.32 11.66
C ARG A 163 4.08 -6.28 12.54
N VAL A 164 4.41 -5.13 11.97
CA VAL A 164 5.07 -4.03 12.69
C VAL A 164 4.16 -3.46 13.77
N ALA A 165 2.87 -3.25 13.49
CA ALA A 165 1.91 -2.80 14.50
C ALA A 165 1.82 -3.77 15.68
N LYS A 166 1.74 -5.08 15.43
CA LYS A 166 1.73 -6.12 16.48
C LYS A 166 3.06 -6.19 17.25
N GLN A 167 4.18 -6.10 16.55
CA GLN A 167 5.52 -6.07 17.17
C GLN A 167 5.66 -4.86 18.10
N GLN A 168 5.12 -3.70 17.71
CA GLN A 168 5.17 -2.50 18.53
C GLN A 168 4.36 -2.63 19.82
N VAL A 169 3.15 -3.20 19.75
CA VAL A 169 2.35 -3.49 20.94
C VAL A 169 3.07 -4.47 21.87
N LYS A 170 3.64 -5.54 21.32
CA LYS A 170 4.41 -6.52 22.11
C LYS A 170 5.60 -5.86 22.81
N LYS A 171 6.34 -4.96 22.14
CA LYS A 171 7.45 -4.20 22.76
C LYS A 171 6.96 -3.42 23.99
N TRP A 172 5.80 -2.78 23.92
CA TRP A 172 5.22 -2.06 25.07
C TRP A 172 4.81 -2.98 26.22
N GLU A 173 4.28 -4.17 25.91
CA GLU A 173 3.92 -5.17 26.91
C GLU A 173 5.16 -5.69 27.64
N ASP A 174 6.22 -6.01 26.91
CA ASP A 174 7.50 -6.46 27.46
C ASP A 174 8.19 -5.37 28.31
N GLU A 175 8.07 -4.09 27.93
CA GLU A 175 8.54 -2.95 28.74
C GLU A 175 7.73 -2.80 30.04
N THR A 176 6.40 -2.95 29.97
CA THR A 176 5.51 -2.82 31.13
C THR A 176 5.76 -3.95 32.13
N ALA A 177 5.91 -5.18 31.63
CA ALA A 177 6.25 -6.35 32.45
C ALA A 177 7.60 -6.20 33.15
N ARG A 178 8.62 -5.67 32.44
CA ARG A 178 9.94 -5.38 33.02
C ARG A 178 9.88 -4.32 34.13
N ASN A 179 9.11 -3.26 33.94
CA ASN A 179 8.96 -2.21 34.95
C ASN A 179 8.20 -2.69 36.19
N ASN A 180 7.17 -3.52 36.02
CA ASN A 180 6.39 -4.07 37.13
C ASN A 180 7.12 -5.18 37.90
N GLY A 181 8.08 -5.87 37.27
CA GLY A 181 8.91 -6.91 37.90
C GLY A 181 10.17 -6.39 38.59
N ALA A 182 10.50 -5.11 38.46
CA ALA A 182 11.64 -4.49 39.14
C ALA A 182 11.28 -4.13 40.59
N PRO A 183 12.03 -4.59 41.61
CA PRO A 183 11.74 -4.22 42.99
C PRO A 183 11.89 -2.70 43.18
N VAL A 184 10.87 -2.09 43.82
CA VAL A 184 10.70 -0.64 44.08
C VAL A 184 11.85 -0.03 44.93
N SER A 185 12.75 -0.84 45.47
CA SER A 185 13.77 -0.46 46.46
C SER A 185 14.88 0.45 45.93
N ARG A 186 14.98 0.73 44.63
CA ARG A 186 16.00 1.65 44.09
C ARG A 186 15.61 3.13 44.10
N SER A 187 14.39 3.48 44.51
CA SER A 187 13.92 4.88 44.55
C SER A 187 14.10 5.60 45.91
N LEU A 188 14.58 4.91 46.95
CA LEU A 188 14.75 5.48 48.30
C LEU A 188 16.23 5.57 48.76
N ALA A 189 17.18 5.43 47.84
CA ALA A 189 18.62 5.49 48.14
C ALA A 189 19.32 6.71 47.50
N ALA A 190 18.61 7.84 47.40
CA ALA A 190 19.17 9.13 47.04
C ALA A 190 18.85 10.15 48.14
#